data_AF-X1R9T2-F1
#
_entry.id   AF-X1R9T2-F1
#
_cell.length_a   1.000
_cell.length_b   1.000
_cell.length_c   1.000
_cell.angle_alpha   90.00
_cell.angle_beta   90.00
_cell.angle_gamma   90.00
#
_symmetry.space_group_name_H-M   'P 1'
#
loop_
_entity.id
_entity.type
_entity.pdbx_description
1 polymer ?
#
loop_
_entity_poly.entity_id
_entity_poly.type
_entity_poly.pdbx_seq_one_letter_code
_entity_poly.pdbx_strand_id
1 'polypeptide(L)'
;GRIGPFANVLKKRDLEIHIYDHHPSTVEDIKGDLNVIEEAGATTTIILKKLKEMNLEISPIEATLFALGIYEDTGSLTFSTTTIDDINSISYLFDRGIKLKVVANFMNI
;
A
#
# COMPACT_ATOMS: atom_id res chain seq x y z
N GLY A 1 -11.00 5.42 18.45
CA GLY A 1 -10.75 4.97 17.07
C GLY A 1 -9.27 4.75 16.85
N ARG A 2 -8.89 3.96 15.84
CA ARG A 2 -7.51 3.50 15.57
C ARG A 2 -6.50 4.60 15.17
N ILE A 3 -6.96 5.83 14.91
CA ILE A 3 -6.11 6.98 14.53
C ILE A 3 -5.60 7.82 15.71
N GLY A 4 -5.95 7.47 16.95
CA GLY A 4 -5.37 8.10 18.16
C GLY A 4 -5.49 9.64 18.19
N PRO A 5 -4.40 10.38 18.51
CA PRO A 5 -4.41 11.84 18.60
C PRO A 5 -4.84 12.56 17.31
N PHE A 6 -4.70 11.92 16.14
CA PHE A 6 -5.12 12.50 14.85
C PHE A 6 -6.63 12.66 14.73
N ALA A 7 -7.44 11.99 15.57
CA ALA A 7 -8.89 12.19 15.60
C ALA A 7 -9.28 13.66 15.86
N ASN A 8 -8.43 14.42 16.57
CA ASN A 8 -8.68 15.82 16.88
C ASN A 8 -8.56 16.74 15.65
N VAL A 9 -7.77 16.37 14.64
CA VAL A 9 -7.58 17.22 13.45
C VAL A 9 -8.65 17.02 12.38
N LEU A 10 -9.44 15.93 12.46
CA LEU A 10 -10.53 15.65 11.52
C LEU A 10 -11.62 16.74 11.48
N LYS A 11 -11.72 17.58 12.52
CA LYS A 11 -12.70 18.67 12.60
C LYS A 11 -12.21 19.98 11.96
N LYS A 12 -10.98 20.03 11.46
CA LYS A 12 -10.44 21.23 10.79
C LYS A 12 -11.12 21.41 9.44
N ARG A 13 -11.61 22.64 9.18
CA ARG A 13 -12.38 22.96 7.97
C ARG A 13 -11.55 22.94 6.68
N ASP A 14 -10.24 23.16 6.78
CA ASP A 14 -9.33 23.22 5.64
C ASP A 14 -8.45 21.95 5.54
N LEU A 15 -8.96 20.82 6.01
CA LEU A 15 -8.27 19.52 5.92
C LEU A 15 -8.96 18.67 4.86
N GLU A 16 -8.21 18.33 3.80
CA GLU A 16 -8.61 17.33 2.81
C GLU A 16 -8.02 15.97 3.21
N ILE A 17 -8.86 14.92 3.18
CA ILE A 17 -8.51 13.58 3.62
C ILE A 17 -8.70 12.61 2.47
N HIS A 18 -7.61 11.98 2.02
CA HIS A 18 -7.64 10.90 1.04
C HIS A 18 -7.32 9.58 1.73
N ILE A 19 -8.14 8.56 1.50
CA ILE A 19 -8.01 7.23 2.08
C ILE A 19 -7.72 6.24 0.96
N TYR A 20 -6.66 5.44 1.14
CA TYR A 20 -6.31 4.30 0.31
C TYR A 20 -6.17 3.10 1.24
N ASP A 21 -6.95 2.06 1.00
CA ASP A 21 -6.94 0.86 1.83
C ASP A 21 -7.38 -0.36 1.02
N HIS A 22 -6.93 -1.53 1.41
CA HIS A 22 -7.31 -2.81 0.82
C HIS A 22 -8.28 -3.61 1.70
N HIS A 23 -8.54 -3.14 2.93
CA HIS A 23 -9.49 -3.77 3.82
C HIS A 23 -10.94 -3.44 3.42
N PRO A 24 -11.90 -4.37 3.62
CA PRO A 24 -13.31 -4.07 3.47
C PRO A 24 -13.73 -2.93 4.40
N SER A 25 -14.48 -1.96 3.86
CA SER A 25 -14.97 -0.84 4.66
C SER A 25 -15.90 -1.29 5.77
N THR A 26 -15.80 -0.62 6.92
CA THR A 26 -16.64 -0.82 8.10
C THR A 26 -17.44 0.43 8.43
N VAL A 27 -18.51 0.27 9.23
CA VAL A 27 -19.32 1.42 9.70
C VAL A 27 -18.56 2.35 10.64
N GLU A 28 -17.43 1.91 11.19
CA GLU A 28 -16.59 2.69 12.10
C GLU A 28 -15.49 3.48 11.40
N ASP A 29 -15.33 3.29 10.08
CA ASP A 29 -14.29 3.96 9.32
C ASP A 29 -14.54 5.46 9.21
N ILE A 30 -13.45 6.22 9.21
CA ILE A 30 -13.52 7.65 8.90
C ILE A 30 -13.85 7.82 7.42
N LYS A 31 -14.60 8.89 7.09
CA LYS A 31 -14.90 9.24 5.71
C LYS A 31 -13.89 10.25 5.21
N GLY A 32 -13.13 9.89 4.19
CA GLY A 32 -12.30 10.84 3.45
C GLY A 32 -13.12 11.62 2.40
N ASP A 33 -12.55 12.70 1.90
CA ASP A 33 -13.01 13.40 0.69
C ASP A 33 -12.79 12.54 -0.55
N LEU A 34 -11.74 11.72 -0.54
CA LEU A 34 -11.50 10.63 -1.47
C LEU A 34 -11.33 9.32 -0.70
N ASN A 35 -11.99 8.25 -1.17
CA ASN A 35 -11.85 6.91 -0.61
C ASN A 35 -11.61 5.95 -1.77
N VAL A 36 -10.42 5.39 -1.84
CA VAL A 36 -10.04 4.34 -2.80
C VAL A 36 -9.86 3.05 -2.01
N ILE A 37 -10.92 2.25 -2.01
CA ILE A 37 -10.94 0.95 -1.37
C ILE A 37 -11.02 -0.09 -2.49
N GLU A 38 -9.94 -0.84 -2.68
CA GLU A 38 -9.81 -1.83 -3.76
C GLU A 38 -9.45 -3.20 -3.18
N GLU A 39 -9.93 -4.27 -3.81
CA GLU A 39 -9.52 -5.63 -3.46
C GLU A 39 -8.07 -5.87 -3.91
N ALA A 40 -7.16 -5.94 -2.94
CA ALA A 40 -5.75 -6.24 -3.12
C ALA A 40 -5.18 -6.92 -1.87
N GLY A 41 -4.06 -7.62 -2.01
CA GLY A 41 -3.37 -8.21 -0.87
C GLY A 41 -2.64 -7.17 -0.03
N ALA A 42 -2.29 -6.01 -0.59
CA ALA A 42 -1.64 -4.91 0.12
C ALA A 42 -2.13 -3.53 -0.34
N THR A 43 -2.17 -2.55 0.56
CA THR A 43 -2.44 -1.14 0.19
C THR A 43 -1.36 -0.60 -0.76
N THR A 44 -0.12 -1.07 -0.60
CA THR A 44 1.01 -0.70 -1.47
C THR A 44 0.75 -1.02 -2.95
N THR A 45 0.03 -2.10 -3.23
CA THR A 45 -0.38 -2.47 -4.60
C THR A 45 -1.30 -1.43 -5.23
N ILE A 46 -2.25 -0.91 -4.46
CA ILE A 46 -3.18 0.15 -4.89
C ILE A 46 -2.39 1.44 -5.21
N ILE A 47 -1.44 1.80 -4.35
CA ILE A 47 -0.59 2.97 -4.57
C ILE A 47 0.26 2.81 -5.83
N LEU A 48 0.86 1.64 -6.07
CA LEU A 48 1.67 1.40 -7.27
C LEU A 48 0.88 1.50 -8.57
N LYS A 49 -0.38 1.06 -8.60
CA LYS A 49 -1.28 1.25 -9.75
C LYS A 49 -1.43 2.74 -10.08
N LYS A 50 -1.63 3.58 -9.06
CA LYS A 50 -1.77 5.04 -9.22
C LYS A 50 -0.48 5.72 -9.67
N LEU A 51 0.65 5.36 -9.06
CA LEU A 51 1.96 5.89 -9.48
C LEU A 51 2.25 5.59 -10.96
N LYS A 52 1.87 4.37 -11.43
CA LYS A 52 1.96 3.99 -12.84
C LYS A 52 1.03 4.82 -13.72
N GLU A 53 -0.25 4.98 -13.36
CA GLU A 53 -1.20 5.80 -14.11
C GLU A 53 -0.74 7.25 -14.25
N MET A 54 -0.07 7.77 -13.22
CA MET A 54 0.52 9.11 -13.20
C MET A 54 1.86 9.22 -13.94
N ASN A 55 2.39 8.11 -14.48
CA ASN A 55 3.72 8.02 -15.09
C ASN A 55 4.86 8.54 -14.18
N LEU A 56 4.76 8.30 -12.87
CA LEU A 56 5.81 8.65 -11.93
C LEU A 56 6.89 7.58 -11.91
N GLU A 57 8.14 8.01 -12.03
CA GLU A 57 9.28 7.12 -11.88
C GLU A 57 9.44 6.70 -10.42
N ILE A 58 9.89 5.45 -10.23
CA ILE A 58 10.16 4.89 -8.91
C ILE A 58 11.64 4.55 -8.86
N SER A 59 12.32 5.08 -7.84
CA SER A 59 13.73 4.79 -7.60
C SER A 59 13.94 3.36 -7.07
N PRO A 60 15.15 2.78 -7.18
CA PRO A 60 15.42 1.45 -6.63
C PRO A 60 15.18 1.33 -5.12
N ILE A 61 15.36 2.41 -4.36
CA ILE A 61 15.11 2.41 -2.91
C ILE A 61 13.62 2.39 -2.60
N GLU A 62 12.82 3.18 -3.30
CA GLU A 62 11.35 3.14 -3.19
C GLU A 62 10.81 1.80 -3.66
N ALA A 63 11.35 1.24 -4.76
CA ALA A 63 10.96 -0.08 -5.22
C ALA A 63 11.21 -1.18 -4.17
N THR A 64 12.31 -1.06 -3.44
CA THR A 64 12.61 -1.97 -2.33
C THR A 64 11.64 -1.77 -1.16
N LEU A 65 11.31 -0.53 -0.82
CA LEU A 65 10.35 -0.20 0.23
C LEU A 65 8.93 -0.69 -0.11
N PHE A 66 8.49 -0.51 -1.35
CA PHE A 66 7.18 -0.98 -1.78
C PHE A 66 7.11 -2.51 -1.81
N ALA A 67 8.19 -3.18 -2.19
CA ALA A 67 8.23 -4.63 -2.15
C ALA A 67 8.11 -5.18 -0.72
N LEU A 68 8.76 -4.53 0.25
CA LEU A 68 8.58 -4.87 1.67
C LEU A 68 7.12 -4.77 2.10
N GLY A 69 6.43 -3.68 1.76
CA GLY A 69 5.02 -3.50 2.09
C GLY A 69 4.12 -4.58 1.50
N ILE A 70 4.34 -4.94 0.23
CA ILE A 70 3.56 -6.02 -0.41
C ILE A 70 3.88 -7.37 0.25
N TYR A 71 5.16 -7.70 0.43
CA TYR A 71 5.52 -8.99 1.01
C TYR A 71 5.04 -9.14 2.47
N GLU A 72 5.00 -8.09 3.27
CA GLU A 72 4.47 -8.15 4.64
C GLU A 72 2.97 -8.43 4.64
N ASP A 73 2.17 -7.60 3.95
CA ASP A 73 0.70 -7.72 3.95
C ASP A 73 0.20 -9.02 3.28
N THR A 74 1.00 -9.60 2.37
CA THR A 74 0.64 -10.81 1.63
C THR A 74 1.25 -12.09 2.19
N GLY A 75 2.02 -12.01 3.29
CA GLY A 75 2.73 -13.16 3.83
C GLY A 75 3.70 -13.76 2.81
N SER A 76 4.49 -12.91 2.17
CA SER A 76 5.35 -13.24 1.03
C SER A 76 4.59 -13.91 -0.11
N LEU A 77 3.42 -13.35 -0.47
CA LEU A 77 2.51 -13.84 -1.52
C LEU A 77 1.85 -15.21 -1.22
N THR A 78 1.78 -15.63 0.04
CA THR A 78 1.20 -16.93 0.43
C THR A 78 -0.18 -16.82 1.08
N PHE A 79 -0.58 -15.64 1.54
CA PHE A 79 -1.91 -15.44 2.12
C PHE A 79 -3.00 -15.52 1.06
N SER A 80 -4.18 -16.02 1.44
CA SER A 80 -5.32 -16.18 0.52
C SER A 80 -5.92 -14.87 0.02
N THR A 81 -5.56 -13.75 0.64
CA THR A 81 -5.93 -12.38 0.21
C THR A 81 -5.02 -11.84 -0.89
N THR A 82 -3.90 -12.52 -1.20
CA THR A 82 -3.00 -12.13 -2.30
C THR A 82 -3.75 -12.17 -3.62
N THR A 83 -3.65 -11.11 -4.41
CA THR A 83 -4.25 -11.00 -5.74
C THR A 83 -3.19 -10.98 -6.83
N ILE A 84 -3.64 -11.11 -8.09
CA ILE A 84 -2.75 -11.00 -9.25
C ILE A 84 -2.10 -9.62 -9.36
N ASP A 85 -2.75 -8.57 -8.84
CA ASP A 85 -2.22 -7.21 -8.86
C ASP A 85 -1.00 -7.07 -7.93
N ASP A 86 -0.94 -7.82 -6.82
CA ASP A 86 0.24 -7.85 -5.94
C ASP A 86 1.44 -8.49 -6.66
N ILE A 87 1.21 -9.60 -7.36
CA ILE A 87 2.24 -10.30 -8.14
C ILE A 87 2.75 -9.41 -9.28
N ASN A 88 1.84 -8.77 -10.02
CA ASN A 88 2.19 -7.84 -11.09
C ASN A 88 2.95 -6.62 -10.56
N SER A 89 2.61 -6.16 -9.36
CA SER A 89 3.32 -5.07 -8.67
C SER A 89 4.74 -5.50 -8.31
N ILE A 90 4.93 -6.66 -7.68
CA ILE A 90 6.27 -7.20 -7.40
C ILE A 90 7.08 -7.35 -8.69
N SER A 91 6.51 -7.91 -9.75
CA SER A 91 7.16 -8.05 -11.06
C SER A 91 7.64 -6.69 -11.60
N TYR A 92 6.80 -5.66 -11.51
CA TYR A 92 7.20 -4.31 -11.88
C TYR A 92 8.31 -3.73 -11.00
N LEU A 93 8.30 -4.01 -9.68
CA LEU A 93 9.37 -3.54 -8.79
C LEU A 93 10.72 -4.21 -9.07
N PHE A 94 10.73 -5.42 -9.62
CA PHE A 94 11.94 -6.04 -10.16
C PHE A 94 12.55 -5.24 -11.31
N ASP A 95 11.73 -4.79 -12.24
CA ASP A 95 12.16 -3.90 -13.34
C ASP A 95 12.71 -2.56 -12.81
N ARG A 96 12.21 -2.10 -11.66
CA ARG A 96 12.69 -0.88 -10.97
C ARG A 96 13.91 -1.10 -10.06
N GLY A 97 14.47 -2.31 -10.00
CA GLY A 97 15.74 -2.56 -9.32
C GLY A 97 15.64 -2.81 -7.81
N ILE A 98 14.55 -3.43 -7.35
CA ILE A 98 14.39 -4.00 -6.00
C ILE A 98 15.68 -4.65 -5.46
N LYS A 99 16.01 -4.40 -4.20
CA LYS A 99 17.15 -5.00 -3.50
C LYS A 99 16.69 -6.16 -2.62
N LEU A 100 16.59 -7.35 -3.20
CA LEU A 100 16.14 -8.56 -2.48
C LEU A 100 16.94 -8.87 -1.21
N LYS A 101 18.25 -8.56 -1.19
CA LYS A 101 19.06 -8.73 0.03
C LYS A 101 18.56 -7.86 1.19
N VAL A 102 18.07 -6.65 0.88
CA VAL A 102 17.46 -5.77 1.89
C VAL A 102 16.11 -6.35 2.30
N VAL A 103 15.29 -6.78 1.35
CA VAL A 103 14.00 -7.43 1.64
C VAL A 103 14.19 -8.61 2.61
N ALA A 104 15.09 -9.54 2.29
CA ALA A 104 15.39 -10.70 3.11
C ALA A 104 15.91 -10.36 4.51
N ASN A 105 16.53 -9.18 4.72
CA ASN A 105 17.00 -8.77 6.04
C ASN A 105 15.86 -8.27 6.96
N PHE A 106 14.76 -7.77 6.38
CA PHE A 106 13.65 -7.20 7.13
C PHE A 106 12.46 -8.17 7.24
N MET A 107 12.36 -9.12 6.32
CA MET A 107 11.34 -10.15 6.31
C MET A 107 11.86 -11.40 7.03
N ASN A 108 11.03 -12.03 7.87
CA ASN A 108 11.36 -13.32 8.50
C ASN A 108 11.08 -14.49 7.55
N ILE A 109 11.75 -14.50 6.39
CA ILE A 109 11.63 -15.56 5.36
C ILE A 109 12.68 -16.64 5.55
#